data_AF-A0A7K9UQH5-F1
#
_entry.id   AF-A0A7K9UQH5-F1
#
_cell.length_a   1.000
_cell.length_b   1.000
_cell.length_c   1.000
_cell.angle_alpha   90.00
_cell.angle_beta   90.00
_cell.angle_gamma   90.00
#
_symmetry.space_group_name_H-M   'P 1'
#
loop_
_entity.id
_entity.type
_entity.pdbx_description
1 polymer ?
#
loop_
_entity_poly.entity_id
_entity_poly.type
_entity_poly.pdbx_seq_one_letter_code
_entity_poly.pdbx_strand_id
1 'polypeptide(L)'
;MSWHPQYRSSKFRHVYGKAASKEKCYDCVPITHSVHDNHFCAVNPHFIAVVTECAGGGAFLVIPIHQTGKLDPHYPRICGHKGNVLDIKWNPFNDFVIASCSEDATVKIWDIPKHLLTRNITSPKKELLGHARRVGLIEWHPTAENILFSSGYDYKIMIWNLDTRDAVLSNPVKILDTHKDVILSMSFNTDGSLLATACRDRKIRLIDPRAGTILQVASYKSHRVNKVLFLGNMKKLLSTGTSRWNNRQIALWDQNDLSVPLLEEDLDGSSGLLFPFYDSDTHMLYVVGKGDGNIRYYEISPEKPYLNYLMEYRSHLPQKGIGMMPKRGLEVSACEIFRFYKLIPTKSLIEPISMIVPRRSESYQEDIYPLTTGAQPALTAQEWLNGINKGPLLVSLRPGSGAVNSLPQFLEPEPLLNTTDLTQYQGWAGRMAPEEMQKKSEIQDSRKQMEVEEKNEQMHLSNGFDIFECPPPKTENELLQMFYRQQEEIRRLREIVNQRDVQIKQLELELRNLRMNTGRY
;
A
#
# COMPACT_ATOMS: atom_id res chain seq x y z
N MET A 1 15.81 22.56 -31.42
CA MET A 1 15.33 21.82 -30.24
C MET A 1 15.68 20.36 -30.44
N SER A 2 16.76 19.88 -29.82
CA SER A 2 17.22 18.51 -29.96
C SER A 2 16.32 17.58 -29.12
N TRP A 3 15.46 16.84 -29.82
CA TRP A 3 14.69 15.74 -29.26
C TRP A 3 15.65 14.62 -28.86
N HIS A 4 16.16 14.69 -27.63
CA HIS A 4 16.77 13.53 -26.99
C HIS A 4 15.64 12.80 -26.29
N PRO A 5 15.23 11.61 -26.74
CA PRO A 5 14.45 10.75 -25.87
C PRO A 5 15.33 10.51 -24.65
N GLN A 6 14.92 10.96 -23.47
CA GLN A 6 15.55 10.55 -22.22
C GLN A 6 15.30 9.05 -22.09
N TYR A 7 16.20 8.24 -22.65
CA TYR A 7 16.26 6.82 -22.38
C TYR A 7 16.62 6.68 -20.91
N ARG A 8 15.61 6.70 -20.04
CA ARG A 8 15.78 6.47 -18.61
C ARG A 8 16.02 4.97 -18.44
N SER A 9 17.28 4.58 -18.42
CA SER A 9 17.66 3.22 -18.08
C SER A 9 17.31 2.97 -16.61
N SER A 10 16.26 2.19 -16.37
CA SER A 10 15.89 1.77 -15.02
C SER A 10 17.02 0.96 -14.39
N LYS A 11 17.41 1.33 -13.17
CA LYS A 11 18.35 0.55 -12.36
C LYS A 11 17.81 -0.83 -11.99
N PHE A 12 16.50 -1.00 -12.06
CA PHE A 12 15.77 -2.18 -11.62
C PHE A 12 15.27 -3.05 -12.79
N ARG A 13 15.59 -2.67 -14.04
CA ARG A 13 15.20 -3.41 -15.26
C ARG A 13 15.53 -4.90 -15.21
N HIS A 14 16.63 -5.25 -14.56
CA HIS A 14 17.16 -6.61 -14.50
C HIS A 14 17.01 -7.25 -13.11
N VAL A 15 16.14 -6.70 -12.25
CA VAL A 15 15.78 -7.37 -11.00
C VAL A 15 15.23 -8.75 -11.31
N TYR A 16 15.66 -9.75 -10.54
CA TYR A 16 15.15 -11.11 -10.67
C TYR A 16 14.83 -11.69 -9.29
N GLY A 17 13.82 -12.56 -9.25
CA GLY A 17 13.44 -13.31 -8.05
C GLY A 17 14.22 -14.61 -7.95
N LYS A 18 14.90 -14.83 -6.82
CA LYS A 18 15.62 -16.05 -6.48
C LYS A 18 14.92 -16.76 -5.33
N ALA A 19 14.32 -17.92 -5.61
CA ALA A 19 13.78 -18.77 -4.56
C ALA A 19 14.92 -19.36 -3.70
N ALA A 20 14.66 -19.50 -2.41
CA ALA A 20 15.55 -20.18 -1.49
C ALA A 20 15.75 -21.66 -1.87
N SER A 21 16.93 -22.20 -1.56
CA SER A 21 17.14 -23.65 -1.64
C SER A 21 16.28 -24.36 -0.59
N LYS A 22 15.98 -25.65 -0.81
CA LYS A 22 15.11 -26.44 0.08
C LYS A 22 15.55 -26.39 1.56
N GLU A 23 16.85 -26.38 1.82
CA GLU A 23 17.43 -26.29 3.18
C GLU A 23 17.16 -24.95 3.88
N LYS A 24 16.93 -23.90 3.10
CA LYS A 24 16.62 -22.54 3.58
C LYS A 24 15.11 -22.25 3.60
N CYS A 25 14.28 -23.23 3.27
CA CYS A 25 12.82 -23.15 3.40
C CYS A 25 12.37 -23.69 4.77
N TYR A 26 11.10 -23.44 5.12
CA TYR A 26 10.48 -23.96 6.34
C TYR A 26 9.45 -25.01 5.96
N ASP A 27 9.74 -26.26 6.28
CA ASP A 27 8.95 -27.42 5.90
C ASP A 27 8.06 -27.89 7.07
N CYS A 28 6.97 -28.59 6.75
CA CYS A 28 5.97 -29.09 7.71
C CYS A 28 5.29 -28.00 8.55
N VAL A 29 5.12 -26.80 7.99
CA VAL A 29 4.39 -25.71 8.64
C VAL A 29 2.88 -25.87 8.38
N PRO A 30 2.03 -25.97 9.42
CA PRO A 30 0.59 -26.18 9.27
C PRO A 30 -0.15 -24.89 8.89
N ILE A 31 0.10 -24.38 7.69
CA ILE A 31 -0.47 -23.11 7.17
C ILE A 31 -2.00 -23.21 7.09
N THR A 32 -2.71 -22.13 7.46
CA THR A 32 -4.17 -22.08 7.40
C THR A 32 -4.75 -22.28 5.99
N HIS A 33 -5.88 -22.99 5.93
CA HIS A 33 -6.70 -23.14 4.74
C HIS A 33 -7.83 -22.10 4.64
N SER A 34 -7.96 -21.20 5.64
CA SER A 34 -8.99 -20.16 5.72
C SER A 34 -9.22 -19.43 4.40
N VAL A 35 -10.48 -19.24 4.02
CA VAL A 35 -10.84 -18.57 2.76
C VAL A 35 -10.64 -17.05 2.82
N HIS A 36 -10.37 -16.47 3.99
CA HIS A 36 -10.21 -15.02 4.17
C HIS A 36 -9.09 -14.45 3.26
N ASP A 37 -9.20 -13.16 2.91
CA ASP A 37 -8.32 -12.51 1.93
C ASP A 37 -7.28 -11.59 2.60
N ASN A 38 -6.38 -12.21 3.37
CA ASN A 38 -5.23 -11.55 4.00
C ASN A 38 -3.92 -12.29 3.68
N HIS A 39 -2.82 -11.72 4.17
CA HIS A 39 -1.47 -12.22 3.91
C HIS A 39 -1.15 -13.50 4.70
N PHE A 40 -1.77 -13.70 5.86
CA PHE A 40 -1.56 -14.82 6.79
C PHE A 40 -0.11 -15.04 7.25
N CYS A 41 0.79 -14.14 6.89
CA CYS A 41 2.21 -14.18 7.20
C CYS A 41 2.69 -12.75 7.47
N ALA A 42 3.39 -12.55 8.58
CA ALA A 42 4.05 -11.31 8.93
C ALA A 42 5.50 -11.61 9.31
N VAL A 43 6.44 -10.84 8.79
CA VAL A 43 7.87 -11.11 8.99
C VAL A 43 8.59 -9.87 9.48
N ASN A 44 9.57 -10.06 10.35
CA ASN A 44 10.55 -9.06 10.75
C ASN A 44 11.96 -9.68 10.72
N PRO A 45 13.03 -8.94 11.04
CA PRO A 45 14.39 -9.45 10.97
C PRO A 45 14.74 -10.54 11.99
N HIS A 46 13.84 -10.88 12.91
CA HIS A 46 14.04 -11.95 13.88
C HIS A 46 13.12 -13.15 13.63
N PHE A 47 11.89 -12.92 13.19
CA PHE A 47 10.84 -13.93 13.19
C PHE A 47 9.94 -13.88 11.95
N ILE A 48 9.40 -15.04 11.62
CA ILE A 48 8.29 -15.27 10.70
C ILE A 48 7.09 -15.69 11.55
N ALA A 49 6.04 -14.89 11.52
CA ALA A 49 4.75 -15.25 12.09
C ALA A 49 3.82 -15.76 10.99
N VAL A 50 3.18 -16.91 11.21
CA VAL A 50 2.30 -17.55 10.23
C VAL A 50 1.04 -18.09 10.89
N VAL A 51 -0.12 -17.73 10.33
CA VAL A 51 -1.41 -18.22 10.81
C VAL A 51 -1.56 -19.70 10.47
N THR A 52 -1.97 -20.49 11.46
CA THR A 52 -2.01 -21.95 11.32
C THR A 52 -3.41 -22.54 11.39
N GLU A 53 -3.55 -23.70 10.76
CA GLU A 53 -4.77 -24.49 10.87
C GLU A 53 -4.87 -25.11 12.26
N CYS A 54 -6.01 -24.88 12.93
CA CYS A 54 -6.29 -25.41 14.26
C CYS A 54 -7.69 -26.02 14.29
N ALA A 55 -7.84 -27.20 14.92
CA ALA A 55 -9.12 -27.88 15.05
C ALA A 55 -10.12 -27.14 15.97
N GLY A 56 -9.64 -26.21 16.81
CA GLY A 56 -10.45 -25.37 17.68
C GLY A 56 -9.70 -24.11 18.12
N GLY A 57 -10.42 -23.00 18.26
CA GLY A 57 -9.83 -21.69 18.53
C GLY A 57 -9.07 -21.11 17.34
N GLY A 58 -8.16 -20.19 17.60
CA GLY A 58 -7.24 -19.66 16.59
C GLY A 58 -5.81 -19.60 17.12
N ALA A 59 -4.86 -19.95 16.26
CA ALA A 59 -3.46 -19.85 16.58
C ALA A 59 -2.60 -19.39 15.39
N PHE A 60 -1.39 -19.00 15.72
CA PHE A 60 -0.32 -18.75 14.77
C PHE A 60 1.01 -19.21 15.37
N LEU A 61 1.99 -19.47 14.51
CA LEU A 61 3.35 -19.80 14.90
C LEU A 61 4.24 -18.58 14.76
N VAL A 62 5.30 -18.52 15.55
CA VAL A 62 6.37 -17.54 15.44
C VAL A 62 7.68 -18.31 15.38
N ILE A 63 8.30 -18.32 14.20
CA ILE A 63 9.48 -19.11 13.87
C ILE A 63 10.66 -18.15 13.66
N PRO A 64 11.80 -18.31 14.36
CA PRO A 64 12.98 -17.51 14.09
C PRO A 64 13.50 -17.68 12.66
N ILE A 65 13.96 -16.60 12.04
CA ILE A 65 14.39 -16.58 10.63
C ILE A 65 15.61 -17.47 10.32
N HIS A 66 16.35 -17.90 11.34
CA HIS A 66 17.51 -18.78 11.19
C HIS A 66 17.15 -20.25 11.39
N GLN A 67 15.94 -20.55 11.88
CA GLN A 67 15.46 -21.91 12.12
C GLN A 67 14.80 -22.47 10.85
N THR A 68 15.60 -22.71 9.81
CA THR A 68 15.13 -23.30 8.55
C THR A 68 15.10 -24.83 8.62
N GLY A 69 14.49 -25.46 7.61
CA GLY A 69 14.33 -26.91 7.53
C GLY A 69 12.97 -27.37 8.05
N LYS A 70 12.92 -28.64 8.50
CA LYS A 70 11.68 -29.28 8.97
C LYS A 70 11.30 -28.77 10.36
N LEU A 71 10.12 -28.19 10.48
CA LEU A 71 9.56 -27.76 11.76
C LEU A 71 9.06 -28.95 12.57
N ASP A 72 9.24 -28.90 13.89
CA ASP A 72 8.65 -29.87 14.82
C ASP A 72 7.11 -29.82 14.75
N PRO A 73 6.39 -30.94 14.56
CA PRO A 73 4.94 -30.98 14.67
C PRO A 73 4.36 -30.39 15.98
N HIS A 74 5.12 -30.48 17.08
CA HIS A 74 4.75 -29.95 18.39
C HIS A 74 5.32 -28.54 18.65
N TYR A 75 5.75 -27.83 17.61
CA TYR A 75 6.30 -26.49 17.75
C TYR A 75 5.34 -25.57 18.53
N PRO A 76 5.84 -24.84 19.54
CA PRO A 76 4.99 -24.00 20.37
C PRO A 76 4.21 -22.94 19.57
N ARG A 77 2.97 -22.72 19.98
CA ARG A 77 2.02 -21.84 19.28
C ARG A 77 1.57 -20.69 20.16
N ILE A 78 1.11 -19.62 19.52
CA ILE A 78 0.38 -18.55 20.19
C ILE A 78 -1.10 -18.82 20.00
N CYS A 79 -1.79 -19.21 21.08
CA CYS A 79 -3.10 -19.85 21.02
C CYS A 79 -4.04 -19.36 22.14
N GLY A 80 -4.34 -18.06 22.20
CA GLY A 80 -5.33 -17.51 23.14
C GLY A 80 -6.59 -16.93 22.50
N HIS A 81 -6.76 -17.06 21.18
CA HIS A 81 -8.00 -16.69 20.49
C HIS A 81 -9.02 -17.84 20.53
N LYS A 82 -10.30 -17.48 20.66
CA LYS A 82 -11.43 -18.42 20.68
C LYS A 82 -11.98 -18.74 19.30
N GLY A 83 -11.56 -18.01 18.27
CA GLY A 83 -11.90 -18.26 16.86
C GLY A 83 -10.67 -18.07 15.98
N ASN A 84 -10.80 -18.39 14.68
CA ASN A 84 -9.69 -18.34 13.74
C ASN A 84 -9.01 -16.97 13.73
N VAL A 85 -7.68 -16.96 13.64
CA VAL A 85 -6.91 -15.72 13.44
C VAL A 85 -7.05 -15.30 11.98
N LEU A 86 -7.44 -14.05 11.75
CA LEU A 86 -7.72 -13.52 10.41
C LEU A 86 -6.59 -12.64 9.87
N ASP A 87 -5.84 -11.97 10.75
CA ASP A 87 -4.68 -11.16 10.39
C ASP A 87 -3.67 -11.08 11.54
N ILE A 88 -2.41 -10.87 11.18
CA ILE A 88 -1.28 -10.72 12.12
C ILE A 88 -0.32 -9.67 11.60
N LYS A 89 0.16 -8.79 12.48
CA LYS A 89 1.11 -7.70 12.11
C LYS A 89 2.12 -7.44 13.22
N TRP A 90 3.39 -7.47 12.88
CA TRP A 90 4.47 -7.03 13.77
C TRP A 90 4.36 -5.54 14.03
N ASN A 91 4.64 -5.13 15.27
CA ASN A 91 4.81 -3.72 15.60
C ASN A 91 6.04 -3.18 14.84
N PRO A 92 5.92 -2.08 14.08
CA PRO A 92 7.02 -1.54 13.28
C PRO A 92 8.20 -1.04 14.12
N PHE A 93 7.96 -0.75 15.41
CA PHE A 93 8.96 -0.19 16.32
C PHE A 93 9.49 -1.17 17.36
N ASN A 94 8.87 -2.36 17.47
CA ASN A 94 9.30 -3.39 18.40
C ASN A 94 9.12 -4.79 17.81
N ASP A 95 10.24 -5.40 17.44
CA ASP A 95 10.33 -6.71 16.80
C ASP A 95 9.81 -7.87 17.63
N PHE A 96 9.63 -7.64 18.93
CA PHE A 96 9.16 -8.63 19.88
C PHE A 96 7.69 -8.44 20.23
N VAL A 97 6.97 -7.56 19.52
CA VAL A 97 5.54 -7.31 19.73
C VAL A 97 4.78 -7.58 18.44
N ILE A 98 3.75 -8.42 18.52
CA ILE A 98 2.85 -8.73 17.40
C ILE A 98 1.39 -8.53 17.80
N ALA A 99 0.60 -7.98 16.90
CA ALA A 99 -0.86 -7.93 17.02
C ALA A 99 -1.51 -9.05 16.20
N SER A 100 -2.60 -9.60 16.70
CA SER A 100 -3.46 -10.54 15.97
C SER A 100 -4.93 -10.16 16.12
N CYS A 101 -5.73 -10.42 15.09
CA CYS A 101 -7.18 -10.25 15.14
C CYS A 101 -7.90 -11.53 14.73
N SER A 102 -9.14 -11.72 15.20
CA SER A 102 -9.81 -13.02 15.14
C SER A 102 -11.31 -12.96 14.87
N GLU A 103 -11.85 -14.12 14.49
CA GLU A 103 -13.28 -14.41 14.46
C GLU A 103 -13.99 -14.25 15.81
N ASP A 104 -13.27 -14.29 16.93
CA ASP A 104 -13.81 -14.04 18.27
C ASP A 104 -14.12 -12.56 18.59
N ALA A 105 -14.02 -11.69 17.58
CA ALA A 105 -14.25 -10.24 17.67
C ALA A 105 -13.23 -9.48 18.55
N THR A 106 -12.10 -10.11 18.90
CA THR A 106 -11.04 -9.47 19.68
C THR A 106 -9.79 -9.18 18.86
N VAL A 107 -9.02 -8.19 19.32
CA VAL A 107 -7.62 -7.99 18.91
C VAL A 107 -6.74 -8.26 20.11
N LYS A 108 -5.65 -9.00 19.93
CA LYS A 108 -4.72 -9.34 21.00
C LYS A 108 -3.31 -8.90 20.64
N ILE A 109 -2.59 -8.37 21.63
CA ILE A 109 -1.19 -7.96 21.53
C ILE A 109 -0.35 -8.97 22.31
N TRP A 110 0.73 -9.44 21.70
CA TRP A 110 1.58 -10.50 22.25
C TRP A 110 3.02 -10.01 22.37
N ASP A 111 3.62 -10.24 23.53
CA ASP A 111 5.06 -10.13 23.71
C ASP A 111 5.71 -11.48 23.37
N ILE A 112 6.66 -11.44 22.44
CA ILE A 112 7.41 -12.59 21.95
C ILE A 112 8.77 -12.59 22.66
N PRO A 113 9.14 -13.69 23.35
CA PRO A 113 10.45 -13.77 23.98
C PRO A 113 11.56 -13.73 22.92
N LYS A 114 12.71 -13.16 23.31
CA LYS A 114 13.90 -13.10 22.43
C LYS A 114 14.50 -14.47 22.11
N HIS A 115 14.29 -15.44 23.01
CA HIS A 115 14.72 -16.82 22.85
C HIS A 115 13.62 -17.65 22.18
N LEU A 116 13.98 -18.85 21.71
CA LEU A 116 13.03 -19.80 21.13
C LEU A 116 11.84 -20.03 22.06
N LEU A 117 10.63 -20.05 21.51
CA LEU A 117 9.45 -20.43 22.27
C LEU A 117 9.63 -21.87 22.79
N THR A 118 9.51 -22.05 24.10
CA THR A 118 9.59 -23.37 24.75
C THR A 118 8.22 -23.93 25.12
N ARG A 119 7.20 -23.07 25.19
CA ARG A 119 5.82 -23.41 25.54
C ARG A 119 4.86 -22.53 24.77
N ASN A 120 3.62 -23.01 24.64
CA ASN A 120 2.54 -22.23 24.04
C ASN A 120 2.30 -20.93 24.83
N ILE A 121 2.05 -19.83 24.11
CA ILE A 121 1.61 -18.57 24.70
C ILE A 121 0.09 -18.51 24.57
N THR A 122 -0.61 -18.53 25.70
CA THR A 122 -2.09 -18.48 25.74
C THR A 122 -2.61 -17.16 26.27
N SER A 123 -1.81 -16.42 27.03
CA SER A 123 -2.18 -15.12 27.59
C SER A 123 -1.59 -13.99 26.74
N PRO A 124 -2.42 -13.08 26.19
CA PRO A 124 -1.92 -11.88 25.55
C PRO A 124 -1.41 -10.87 26.58
N LYS A 125 -0.56 -9.94 26.13
CA LYS A 125 -0.16 -8.75 26.88
C LYS A 125 -1.34 -7.78 27.03
N LYS A 126 -2.06 -7.57 25.92
CA LYS A 126 -3.26 -6.73 25.88
C LYS A 126 -4.35 -7.40 25.07
N GLU A 127 -5.59 -7.23 25.52
CA GLU A 127 -6.80 -7.66 24.82
C GLU A 127 -7.68 -6.44 24.55
N LEU A 128 -7.98 -6.19 23.28
CA LEU A 128 -8.80 -5.07 22.83
C LEU A 128 -10.19 -5.59 22.51
N LEU A 129 -11.17 -5.10 23.28
CA LEU A 129 -12.57 -5.49 23.21
C LEU A 129 -13.38 -4.29 22.73
N GLY A 130 -14.09 -4.40 21.62
CA GLY A 130 -14.91 -3.29 21.15
C GLY A 130 -15.74 -3.64 19.93
N HIS A 131 -15.14 -4.38 19.00
CA HIS A 131 -15.86 -4.83 17.82
C HIS A 131 -17.00 -5.79 18.18
N ALA A 132 -18.17 -5.61 17.55
CA ALA A 132 -19.34 -6.45 17.78
C ALA A 132 -19.34 -7.74 16.93
N ARG A 133 -18.43 -7.81 15.95
CA ARG A 133 -18.29 -8.93 15.01
C ARG A 133 -16.81 -9.19 14.78
N ARG A 134 -16.49 -10.32 14.12
CA ARG A 134 -15.12 -10.71 13.79
C ARG A 134 -14.27 -9.54 13.25
N VAL A 135 -13.03 -9.48 13.71
CA VAL A 135 -12.07 -8.45 13.31
C VAL A 135 -11.21 -9.01 12.19
N GLY A 136 -11.31 -8.40 11.01
CA GLY A 136 -10.71 -8.91 9.78
C GLY A 136 -9.40 -8.25 9.40
N LEU A 137 -9.11 -7.04 9.90
CA LEU A 137 -7.93 -6.27 9.53
C LEU A 137 -7.35 -5.56 10.75
N ILE A 138 -6.02 -5.52 10.81
CA ILE A 138 -5.26 -4.70 11.74
C ILE A 138 -4.11 -3.99 11.02
N GLU A 139 -3.85 -2.75 11.38
CA GLU A 139 -2.68 -1.99 10.89
C GLU A 139 -2.08 -1.16 12.02
N TRP A 140 -0.77 -1.27 12.19
CA TRP A 140 -0.02 -0.40 13.08
C TRP A 140 0.15 0.96 12.43
N HIS A 141 0.12 2.01 13.25
CA HIS A 141 0.44 3.33 12.76
C HIS A 141 1.94 3.41 12.37
N PRO A 142 2.30 4.02 11.23
CA PRO A 142 3.65 3.91 10.67
C PRO A 142 4.70 4.80 11.34
N THR A 143 4.29 5.82 12.11
CA THR A 143 5.23 6.81 12.70
C THR A 143 5.06 7.04 14.20
N ALA A 144 3.83 7.07 14.70
CA ALA A 144 3.50 7.13 16.12
C ALA A 144 3.54 5.77 16.81
N GLU A 145 4.22 5.68 17.96
CA GLU A 145 4.26 4.46 18.77
C GLU A 145 2.89 4.12 19.37
N ASN A 146 2.67 2.83 19.61
CA ASN A 146 1.53 2.31 20.40
C ASN A 146 0.13 2.71 19.91
N ILE A 147 0.01 3.20 18.68
CA ILE A 147 -1.27 3.39 17.98
C ILE A 147 -1.53 2.21 17.04
N LEU A 148 -2.68 1.55 17.21
CA LEU A 148 -3.13 0.44 16.38
C LEU A 148 -4.53 0.70 15.85
N PHE A 149 -4.76 0.37 14.58
CA PHE A 149 -6.08 0.43 13.95
C PHE A 149 -6.60 -0.98 13.75
N SER A 150 -7.88 -1.20 14.06
CA SER A 150 -8.58 -2.45 13.77
C SER A 150 -9.87 -2.19 13.01
N SER A 151 -10.23 -3.12 12.13
CA SER A 151 -11.51 -3.06 11.41
C SER A 151 -12.25 -4.39 11.50
N GLY A 152 -13.53 -4.29 11.84
CA GLY A 152 -14.42 -5.42 12.03
C GLY A 152 -15.47 -5.58 10.94
N TYR A 153 -16.15 -6.72 10.97
CA TYR A 153 -17.35 -6.98 10.16
C TYR A 153 -18.58 -6.22 10.68
N ASP A 154 -18.42 -5.42 11.73
CA ASP A 154 -19.33 -4.37 12.16
C ASP A 154 -19.14 -3.05 11.39
N TYR A 155 -18.25 -3.04 10.38
CA TYR A 155 -17.99 -1.95 9.44
C TYR A 155 -17.32 -0.73 10.06
N LYS A 156 -16.86 -0.86 11.30
CA LYS A 156 -16.19 0.22 12.04
C LYS A 156 -14.69 0.07 11.96
N ILE A 157 -14.00 1.20 12.03
CA ILE A 157 -12.57 1.26 12.31
C ILE A 157 -12.42 1.78 13.74
N MET A 158 -11.66 1.07 14.56
CA MET A 158 -11.34 1.46 15.93
C MET A 158 -9.86 1.83 16.03
N ILE A 159 -9.59 2.96 16.67
CA ILE A 159 -8.24 3.47 16.93
C ILE A 159 -7.90 3.23 18.39
N TRP A 160 -6.84 2.49 18.64
CA TRP A 160 -6.42 2.07 19.97
C TRP A 160 -5.12 2.76 20.35
N ASN A 161 -5.08 3.33 21.56
CA ASN A 161 -3.86 3.74 22.21
C ASN A 161 -3.46 2.65 23.22
N LEU A 162 -2.28 2.07 23.03
CA LEU A 162 -1.74 1.01 23.86
C LEU A 162 -0.86 1.54 25.01
N ASP A 163 -0.65 2.86 25.13
CA ASP A 163 0.09 3.54 26.23
C ASP A 163 -0.73 3.60 27.53
N THR A 164 -1.26 2.46 27.93
CA THR A 164 -2.07 2.29 29.13
C THR A 164 -1.50 1.14 29.95
N ARG A 165 -1.70 1.16 31.26
CA ARG A 165 -1.29 0.03 32.12
C ARG A 165 -2.28 -1.14 32.04
N ASP A 166 -3.48 -0.89 31.53
CA ASP A 166 -4.55 -1.88 31.47
C ASP A 166 -4.25 -3.01 30.50
N ALA A 167 -4.46 -4.25 30.95
CA ALA A 167 -4.34 -5.44 30.11
C ALA A 167 -5.55 -5.64 29.20
N VAL A 168 -6.71 -5.06 29.55
CA VAL A 168 -7.93 -5.14 28.73
C VAL A 168 -8.39 -3.74 28.40
N LEU A 169 -8.48 -3.42 27.11
CA LEU A 169 -8.92 -2.13 26.61
C LEU A 169 -10.28 -2.30 25.97
N SER A 170 -11.31 -1.71 26.58
CA SER A 170 -12.69 -1.74 26.07
C SER A 170 -13.10 -0.46 25.34
N ASN A 171 -12.31 0.61 25.48
CA ASN A 171 -12.63 1.94 24.99
C ASN A 171 -11.58 2.37 23.96
N PRO A 172 -11.85 2.23 22.64
CA PRO A 172 -10.99 2.82 21.63
C PRO A 172 -11.02 4.36 21.74
N VAL A 173 -9.90 5.00 21.40
CA VAL A 173 -9.76 6.47 21.45
C VAL A 173 -10.66 7.14 20.42
N LYS A 174 -10.90 6.46 19.30
CA LYS A 174 -11.81 6.92 18.24
C LYS A 174 -12.47 5.72 17.58
N ILE A 175 -13.73 5.89 17.20
CA ILE A 175 -14.47 4.96 16.36
C ILE A 175 -14.88 5.71 15.09
N LEU A 176 -14.51 5.16 13.94
CA LEU A 176 -14.92 5.66 12.64
C LEU A 176 -16.07 4.79 12.14
N ASP A 177 -17.27 5.37 12.09
CA ASP A 177 -18.51 4.73 11.65
C ASP A 177 -18.95 5.33 10.30
N THR A 178 -18.05 5.26 9.33
CA THR A 178 -18.21 5.92 8.01
C THR A 178 -18.51 4.95 6.87
N HIS A 179 -18.37 3.65 7.11
CA HIS A 179 -18.49 2.60 6.10
C HIS A 179 -19.82 1.88 6.26
N LYS A 180 -20.38 1.40 5.14
CA LYS A 180 -21.69 0.74 5.09
C LYS A 180 -21.60 -0.76 4.81
N ASP A 181 -20.39 -1.27 4.63
CA ASP A 181 -20.10 -2.67 4.35
C ASP A 181 -18.67 -3.00 4.80
N VAL A 182 -18.25 -4.26 4.63
CA VAL A 182 -16.95 -4.78 5.06
C VAL A 182 -15.81 -3.98 4.44
N ILE A 183 -14.91 -3.50 5.29
CA ILE A 183 -13.64 -2.90 4.87
C ILE A 183 -12.70 -4.04 4.48
N LEU A 184 -12.12 -3.95 3.28
CA LEU A 184 -11.30 -5.01 2.66
C LEU A 184 -9.80 -4.72 2.72
N SER A 185 -9.44 -3.45 2.93
CA SER A 185 -8.05 -2.98 2.99
C SER A 185 -7.96 -1.65 3.74
N MET A 186 -6.88 -1.48 4.49
CA MET A 186 -6.47 -0.22 5.10
C MET A 186 -5.01 0.05 4.72
N SER A 187 -4.66 1.29 4.43
CA SER A 187 -3.28 1.70 4.14
C SER A 187 -3.05 3.12 4.64
N PHE A 188 -1.97 3.32 5.38
CA PHE A 188 -1.53 4.65 5.80
C PHE A 188 -0.66 5.32 4.73
N ASN A 189 -0.72 6.64 4.68
CA ASN A 189 0.33 7.41 4.02
C ASN A 189 1.61 7.41 4.85
N THR A 190 2.71 7.91 4.28
CA THR A 190 4.05 7.81 4.88
C THR A 190 4.16 8.40 6.29
N ASP A 191 3.50 9.52 6.57
CA ASP A 191 3.56 10.19 7.87
C ASP A 191 2.46 9.75 8.86
N GLY A 192 1.55 8.88 8.43
CA GLY A 192 0.41 8.39 9.22
C GLY A 192 -0.71 9.40 9.43
N SER A 193 -0.70 10.54 8.75
CA SER A 193 -1.75 11.55 8.87
C SER A 193 -3.06 11.18 8.17
N LEU A 194 -3.01 10.29 7.18
CA LEU A 194 -4.16 9.89 6.37
C LEU A 194 -4.29 8.38 6.27
N LEU A 195 -5.54 7.92 6.19
CA LEU A 195 -5.90 6.53 6.00
C LEU A 195 -6.69 6.36 4.70
N ALA A 196 -6.23 5.49 3.81
CA ALA A 196 -6.97 5.04 2.65
C ALA A 196 -7.62 3.70 2.96
N THR A 197 -8.89 3.56 2.58
CA THR A 197 -9.64 2.32 2.80
C THR A 197 -10.33 1.87 1.53
N ALA A 198 -10.31 0.56 1.27
CA ALA A 198 -11.12 -0.09 0.24
C ALA A 198 -12.26 -0.84 0.93
N CYS A 199 -13.47 -0.73 0.39
CA CYS A 199 -14.66 -1.29 1.02
C CYS A 199 -15.49 -2.08 0.02
N ARG A 200 -16.19 -3.10 0.51
CA ARG A 200 -17.04 -4.00 -0.30
C ARG A 200 -18.19 -3.26 -0.99
N ASP A 201 -18.55 -2.08 -0.49
CA ASP A 201 -19.44 -1.12 -1.19
C ASP A 201 -18.85 -0.48 -2.45
N ARG A 202 -17.67 -0.96 -2.89
CA ARG A 202 -16.92 -0.58 -4.09
C ARG A 202 -16.35 0.83 -4.06
N LYS A 203 -16.18 1.40 -2.86
CA LYS A 203 -15.62 2.74 -2.70
C LYS A 203 -14.24 2.71 -2.08
N ILE A 204 -13.40 3.62 -2.56
CA ILE A 204 -12.16 4.00 -1.88
C ILE A 204 -12.46 5.27 -1.08
N ARG A 205 -12.04 5.33 0.18
CA ARG A 205 -12.16 6.54 1.01
C ARG A 205 -10.80 6.97 1.49
N LEU A 206 -10.51 8.26 1.35
CA LEU A 206 -9.40 8.94 2.01
C LEU A 206 -9.93 9.63 3.25
N ILE A 207 -9.35 9.33 4.41
CA ILE A 207 -9.89 9.70 5.71
C ILE A 207 -8.81 10.40 6.53
N ASP A 208 -9.16 11.48 7.21
CA ASP A 208 -8.42 11.95 8.38
C ASP A 208 -8.91 11.15 9.60
N PRO A 209 -8.10 10.21 10.12
CA PRO A 209 -8.56 9.32 11.16
C PRO A 209 -8.74 9.99 12.53
N ARG A 210 -8.06 11.12 12.81
CA ARG A 210 -8.18 11.84 14.09
C ARG A 210 -9.43 12.69 14.11
N ALA A 211 -9.65 13.46 13.04
CA ALA A 211 -10.88 14.21 12.85
C ALA A 211 -12.08 13.26 12.71
N GLY A 212 -11.87 12.11 12.06
CA GLY A 212 -12.92 11.16 11.69
C GLY A 212 -13.73 11.63 10.49
N THR A 213 -13.11 12.44 9.63
CA THR A 213 -13.73 13.04 8.45
C THR A 213 -13.25 12.33 7.19
N ILE A 214 -14.17 12.14 6.24
CA ILE A 214 -13.84 11.65 4.91
C ILE A 214 -13.44 12.85 4.06
N LEU A 215 -12.22 12.84 3.52
CA LEU A 215 -11.69 13.91 2.69
C LEU A 215 -12.05 13.71 1.21
N GLN A 216 -11.97 12.46 0.73
CA GLN A 216 -12.27 12.10 -0.66
C GLN A 216 -12.93 10.72 -0.73
N VAL A 217 -13.75 10.51 -1.75
CA VAL A 217 -14.39 9.22 -2.04
C VAL A 217 -14.30 8.90 -3.52
N ALA A 218 -13.63 7.81 -3.87
CA ALA A 218 -13.73 7.21 -5.20
C ALA A 218 -14.95 6.30 -5.26
N SER A 219 -15.84 6.50 -6.23
CA SER A 219 -17.00 5.64 -6.49
C SER A 219 -17.07 5.29 -7.97
N TYR A 220 -16.02 4.63 -8.47
CA TYR A 220 -15.83 4.38 -9.89
C TYR A 220 -16.38 3.00 -10.31
N LYS A 221 -17.40 2.98 -11.18
CA LYS A 221 -18.16 1.76 -11.49
C LYS A 221 -17.35 0.69 -12.23
N SER A 222 -16.32 1.08 -12.99
CA SER A 222 -15.54 0.16 -13.82
C SER A 222 -14.51 -0.65 -13.02
N HIS A 223 -14.16 -0.22 -11.81
CA HIS A 223 -13.15 -0.84 -10.96
C HIS A 223 -13.74 -1.29 -9.62
N ARG A 224 -13.89 -2.60 -9.43
CA ARG A 224 -14.33 -3.19 -8.15
C ARG A 224 -13.12 -3.38 -7.25
N VAL A 225 -12.85 -2.35 -6.45
CA VAL A 225 -11.69 -2.32 -5.56
C VAL A 225 -11.73 -3.41 -4.48
N ASN A 226 -10.58 -4.04 -4.23
CA ASN A 226 -10.36 -5.00 -3.14
C ASN A 226 -9.24 -4.52 -2.20
N LYS A 227 -8.10 -4.09 -2.75
CA LYS A 227 -6.99 -3.53 -1.97
C LYS A 227 -6.68 -2.11 -2.40
N VAL A 228 -6.21 -1.29 -1.45
CA VAL A 228 -5.73 0.07 -1.68
C VAL A 228 -4.42 0.29 -0.93
N LEU A 229 -3.53 1.08 -1.51
CA LEU A 229 -2.19 1.32 -1.02
C LEU A 229 -1.76 2.76 -1.32
N PHE A 230 -1.17 3.46 -0.36
CA PHE A 230 -0.44 4.70 -0.65
C PHE A 230 0.90 4.42 -1.31
N LEU A 231 1.26 5.23 -2.31
CA LEU A 231 2.55 5.14 -3.00
C LEU A 231 3.57 6.11 -2.38
N GLY A 232 3.83 5.92 -1.08
CA GLY A 232 4.77 6.73 -0.31
C GLY A 232 4.45 8.23 -0.41
N ASN A 233 5.48 9.04 -0.67
CA ASN A 233 5.35 10.50 -0.78
C ASN A 233 4.91 10.98 -2.18
N MET A 234 4.56 10.08 -3.10
CA MET A 234 4.21 10.43 -4.49
C MET A 234 2.83 11.11 -4.62
N LYS A 235 2.08 11.27 -3.53
CA LYS A 235 0.69 11.78 -3.51
C LYS A 235 -0.24 11.00 -4.46
N LYS A 236 -0.07 9.68 -4.51
CA LYS A 236 -0.88 8.77 -5.32
C LYS A 236 -1.34 7.58 -4.52
N LEU A 237 -2.49 7.04 -4.90
CA LEU A 237 -2.97 5.75 -4.41
C LEU A 237 -2.90 4.73 -5.54
N LEU A 238 -2.62 3.49 -5.19
CA LEU A 238 -2.81 2.33 -6.06
C LEU A 238 -3.95 1.50 -5.50
N SER A 239 -4.83 1.02 -6.37
CA SER A 239 -5.83 0.02 -6.00
C SER A 239 -5.74 -1.20 -6.88
N THR A 240 -6.01 -2.36 -6.30
CA THR A 240 -6.19 -3.61 -7.03
C THR A 240 -7.64 -4.07 -6.87
N GLY A 241 -8.17 -4.68 -7.91
CA GLY A 241 -9.57 -5.04 -7.97
C GLY A 241 -9.89 -5.87 -9.19
N THR A 242 -11.16 -5.86 -9.59
CA THR A 242 -11.59 -6.44 -10.85
C THR A 242 -12.25 -5.39 -11.73
N SER A 243 -12.00 -5.48 -13.04
CA SER A 243 -12.63 -4.63 -14.04
C SER A 243 -14.08 -5.04 -14.27
N ARG A 244 -14.82 -4.24 -15.05
CA ARG A 244 -16.19 -4.56 -15.46
C ARG A 244 -16.31 -5.89 -16.22
N TRP A 245 -15.22 -6.36 -16.83
CA TRP A 245 -15.15 -7.63 -17.55
C TRP A 245 -14.63 -8.79 -16.70
N ASN A 246 -14.57 -8.62 -15.37
CA ASN A 246 -14.01 -9.58 -14.42
C ASN A 246 -12.51 -9.91 -14.63
N ASN A 247 -11.77 -9.09 -15.37
CA ASN A 247 -10.31 -9.18 -15.36
C ASN A 247 -9.78 -8.61 -14.05
N ARG A 248 -8.67 -9.14 -13.54
CA ARG A 248 -7.94 -8.49 -12.44
C ARG A 248 -7.32 -7.21 -12.96
N GLN A 249 -7.50 -6.13 -12.22
CA GLN A 249 -7.16 -4.79 -12.68
C GLN A 249 -6.39 -4.04 -11.60
N ILE A 250 -5.43 -3.22 -12.05
CA ILE A 250 -4.77 -2.20 -11.24
C ILE A 250 -5.30 -0.84 -11.68
N ALA A 251 -5.59 0.03 -10.72
CA ALA A 251 -5.89 1.43 -10.99
C ALA A 251 -4.99 2.34 -10.15
N LEU A 252 -4.54 3.44 -10.76
CA LEU A 252 -3.74 4.48 -10.11
C LEU A 252 -4.59 5.73 -9.94
N TRP A 253 -4.49 6.39 -8.80
CA TRP A 253 -5.31 7.55 -8.45
C TRP A 253 -4.43 8.71 -7.99
N ASP A 254 -4.86 9.95 -8.28
CA ASP A 254 -4.32 11.13 -7.60
C ASP A 254 -4.91 11.17 -6.19
N GLN A 255 -4.07 11.34 -5.17
CA GLN A 255 -4.56 11.45 -3.79
C GLN A 255 -5.50 12.64 -3.59
N ASN A 256 -5.29 13.74 -4.33
CA ASN A 256 -6.08 14.97 -4.18
C ASN A 256 -7.40 14.91 -4.95
N ASP A 257 -7.50 14.06 -5.96
CA ASP A 257 -8.69 13.87 -6.78
C ASP A 257 -8.92 12.38 -7.08
N LEU A 258 -9.90 11.79 -6.37
CA LEU A 258 -10.31 10.40 -6.52
C LEU A 258 -11.48 10.22 -7.48
N SER A 259 -11.89 11.24 -8.23
CA SER A 259 -13.05 11.18 -9.11
C SER A 259 -12.84 10.19 -10.27
N VAL A 260 -11.64 10.17 -10.86
CA VAL A 260 -11.27 9.34 -12.01
C VAL A 260 -9.85 8.79 -11.82
N PRO A 261 -9.59 7.51 -12.16
CA PRO A 261 -8.23 6.97 -12.11
C PRO A 261 -7.32 7.63 -13.16
N LEU A 262 -6.06 7.84 -12.80
CA LEU A 262 -4.98 8.31 -13.68
C LEU A 262 -4.57 7.25 -14.72
N LEU A 263 -4.70 5.97 -14.35
CA LEU A 263 -4.36 4.79 -15.16
C LEU A 263 -5.25 3.63 -14.73
N GLU A 264 -5.68 2.82 -15.69
CA GLU A 264 -6.28 1.51 -15.49
C GLU A 264 -5.53 0.48 -16.35
N GLU A 265 -5.08 -0.61 -15.75
CA GLU A 265 -4.40 -1.70 -16.45
C GLU A 265 -5.04 -3.04 -16.07
N ASP A 266 -5.65 -3.70 -17.05
CA ASP A 266 -6.15 -5.07 -16.93
C ASP A 266 -4.96 -6.03 -17.05
N LEU A 267 -4.80 -6.92 -16.07
CA LEU A 267 -3.68 -7.85 -15.99
C LEU A 267 -3.99 -9.18 -16.69
N ASP A 268 -5.05 -9.87 -16.24
CA ASP A 268 -5.49 -11.17 -16.74
C ASP A 268 -6.91 -11.52 -16.24
N GLY A 269 -7.46 -12.64 -16.72
CA GLY A 269 -8.79 -13.14 -16.34
C GLY A 269 -8.84 -14.09 -15.13
N SER A 270 -7.79 -14.14 -14.29
CA SER A 270 -7.81 -15.01 -13.10
C SER A 270 -8.71 -14.45 -12.00
N SER A 271 -9.19 -15.31 -11.09
CA SER A 271 -10.11 -14.90 -10.02
C SER A 271 -9.41 -14.59 -8.68
N GLY A 272 -8.14 -14.93 -8.56
CA GLY A 272 -7.36 -14.75 -7.33
C GLY A 272 -7.15 -13.27 -6.97
N LEU A 273 -7.42 -12.92 -5.71
CA LEU A 273 -7.24 -11.55 -5.21
C LEU A 273 -5.77 -11.10 -5.34
N LEU A 274 -5.57 -9.85 -5.77
CA LEU A 274 -4.25 -9.25 -5.93
C LEU A 274 -3.83 -8.47 -4.67
N PHE A 275 -2.68 -8.82 -4.11
CA PHE A 275 -1.99 -8.09 -3.04
C PHE A 275 -0.91 -7.18 -3.65
N PRO A 276 -1.09 -5.85 -3.59
CA PRO A 276 -0.03 -4.91 -3.97
C PRO A 276 0.94 -4.68 -2.81
N PHE A 277 2.25 -4.74 -3.10
CA PHE A 277 3.32 -4.37 -2.19
C PHE A 277 4.18 -3.29 -2.85
N TYR A 278 4.27 -2.13 -2.23
CA TYR A 278 5.05 -1.01 -2.75
C TYR A 278 6.25 -0.75 -1.86
N ASP A 279 7.39 -0.63 -2.50
CA ASP A 279 8.63 -0.21 -1.88
C ASP A 279 8.88 1.28 -2.14
N SER A 280 8.76 2.11 -1.11
CA SER A 280 8.99 3.56 -1.22
C SER A 280 10.41 3.94 -1.59
N ASP A 281 11.38 3.07 -1.27
CA ASP A 281 12.80 3.37 -1.41
C ASP A 281 13.26 3.20 -2.85
N THR A 282 12.74 2.19 -3.54
CA THR A 282 13.08 1.86 -4.94
C THR A 282 11.98 2.20 -5.93
N HIS A 283 10.81 2.62 -5.45
CA HIS A 283 9.58 2.80 -6.23
C HIS A 283 9.12 1.54 -6.98
N MET A 284 9.53 0.37 -6.52
CA MET A 284 9.06 -0.90 -7.07
C MET A 284 7.68 -1.27 -6.51
N LEU A 285 6.79 -1.69 -7.40
CA LEU A 285 5.52 -2.29 -7.07
C LEU A 285 5.56 -3.77 -7.40
N TYR A 286 5.23 -4.62 -6.44
CA TYR A 286 5.03 -6.05 -6.61
C TYR A 286 3.54 -6.38 -6.49
N VAL A 287 3.03 -7.19 -7.41
CA VAL A 287 1.63 -7.59 -7.45
C VAL A 287 1.57 -9.10 -7.38
N VAL A 288 0.96 -9.59 -6.30
CA VAL A 288 0.97 -10.99 -5.89
C VAL A 288 -0.48 -11.49 -5.87
N GLY A 289 -0.83 -12.47 -6.69
CA GLY A 289 -2.17 -13.06 -6.68
C GLY A 289 -2.30 -14.21 -5.67
N LYS A 290 -3.40 -14.26 -4.91
CA LYS A 290 -3.79 -15.45 -4.13
C LYS A 290 -4.18 -16.57 -5.10
N GLY A 291 -3.55 -17.72 -4.97
CA GLY A 291 -3.69 -18.85 -5.89
C GLY A 291 -2.75 -18.81 -7.09
N ASP A 292 -2.02 -17.71 -7.30
CA ASP A 292 -1.01 -17.62 -8.35
C ASP A 292 0.31 -18.20 -7.85
N GLY A 293 1.15 -18.68 -8.76
CA GLY A 293 2.54 -18.96 -8.45
C GLY A 293 3.49 -17.81 -8.79
N ASN A 294 3.02 -16.84 -9.59
CA ASN A 294 3.82 -15.75 -10.11
C ASN A 294 3.76 -14.51 -9.20
N ILE A 295 4.80 -13.68 -9.31
CA ILE A 295 4.86 -12.35 -8.71
C ILE A 295 5.27 -11.37 -9.81
N ARG A 296 4.36 -10.49 -10.21
CA ARG A 296 4.64 -9.44 -11.21
C ARG A 296 5.24 -8.24 -10.53
N TYR A 297 6.17 -7.56 -11.19
CA TYR A 297 6.72 -6.32 -10.64
C TYR A 297 6.94 -5.25 -11.69
N TYR A 298 6.76 -4.02 -11.21
CA TYR A 298 6.70 -2.80 -11.97
C TYR A 298 7.55 -1.73 -11.28
N GLU A 299 7.99 -0.74 -12.04
CA GLU A 299 8.56 0.49 -11.51
C GLU A 299 7.54 1.61 -11.64
N ILE A 300 7.23 2.26 -10.52
CA ILE A 300 6.29 3.37 -10.46
C ILE A 300 7.02 4.68 -10.70
N SER A 301 6.49 5.48 -11.62
CA SER A 301 6.97 6.82 -11.94
C SER A 301 5.93 7.90 -11.54
N PRO A 302 6.40 9.09 -11.13
CA PRO A 302 5.50 10.21 -10.84
C PRO A 302 4.83 10.75 -12.10
N GLU A 303 5.43 10.54 -13.27
CA GLU A 303 4.94 11.00 -14.57
C GLU A 303 4.52 9.82 -15.45
N LYS A 304 3.74 10.11 -16.50
CA LYS A 304 3.30 9.11 -17.48
C LYS A 304 4.52 8.38 -18.10
N PRO A 305 4.45 7.05 -18.32
CA PRO A 305 3.26 6.19 -18.26
C PRO A 305 2.86 5.72 -16.85
N TYR A 306 3.49 6.25 -15.79
CA TYR A 306 3.30 5.93 -14.36
C TYR A 306 3.66 4.51 -13.94
N LEU A 307 3.22 3.50 -14.68
CA LEU A 307 3.44 2.10 -14.38
C LEU A 307 4.31 1.52 -15.50
N ASN A 308 5.54 1.13 -15.15
CA ASN A 308 6.45 0.50 -16.10
C ASN A 308 6.59 -0.98 -15.72
N TYR A 309 6.04 -1.89 -16.52
CA TYR A 309 6.24 -3.31 -16.30
C TYR A 309 7.72 -3.68 -16.47
N LEU A 310 8.26 -4.41 -15.50
CA LEU A 310 9.64 -4.89 -15.55
C LEU A 310 9.65 -6.36 -15.99
N MET A 311 9.31 -7.26 -15.07
CA MET A 311 9.33 -8.71 -15.27
C MET A 311 8.39 -9.37 -14.24
N GLU A 312 8.32 -10.70 -14.29
CA GLU A 312 7.64 -11.50 -13.28
C GLU A 312 8.54 -12.64 -12.81
N TYR A 313 8.46 -12.95 -11.52
CA TYR A 313 8.97 -14.19 -10.97
C TYR A 313 7.92 -15.28 -11.24
N ARG A 314 8.35 -16.44 -11.73
CA ARG A 314 7.45 -17.55 -12.10
C ARG A 314 7.71 -18.75 -11.21
N SER A 315 6.64 -19.35 -10.72
CA SER A 315 6.68 -20.61 -9.98
C SER A 315 5.40 -21.39 -10.27
N HIS A 316 5.49 -22.72 -10.28
CA HIS A 316 4.36 -23.61 -10.51
C HIS A 316 3.52 -23.84 -9.23
N LEU A 317 4.01 -23.36 -8.08
CA LEU A 317 3.36 -23.58 -6.78
C LEU A 317 2.46 -22.39 -6.44
N PRO A 318 1.16 -22.60 -6.20
CA PRO A 318 0.24 -21.52 -5.88
C PRO A 318 0.48 -21.00 -4.46
N GLN A 319 0.53 -19.68 -4.28
CA GLN A 319 0.62 -19.04 -2.97
C GLN A 319 -0.75 -18.80 -2.35
N LYS A 320 -0.89 -19.11 -1.07
CA LYS A 320 -2.10 -18.77 -0.29
C LYS A 320 -2.05 -17.35 0.27
N GLY A 321 -0.85 -16.97 0.69
CA GLY A 321 -0.52 -15.71 1.34
C GLY A 321 0.98 -15.50 1.22
N ILE A 322 1.43 -14.34 1.66
CA ILE A 322 2.82 -13.94 1.48
C ILE A 322 3.24 -13.01 2.61
N GLY A 323 4.38 -13.31 3.22
CA GLY A 323 5.04 -12.41 4.16
C GLY A 323 6.01 -11.50 3.44
N MET A 324 6.29 -10.34 4.02
CA MET A 324 7.25 -9.37 3.50
C MET A 324 8.28 -9.04 4.57
N MET A 325 9.56 -9.11 4.23
CA MET A 325 10.65 -8.66 5.10
C MET A 325 10.77 -7.13 5.05
N PRO A 326 10.80 -6.42 6.19
CA PRO A 326 11.17 -5.01 6.21
C PRO A 326 12.62 -4.80 5.75
N LYS A 327 12.92 -3.63 5.20
CA LYS A 327 14.23 -3.30 4.59
C LYS A 327 15.45 -3.62 5.45
N ARG A 328 15.35 -3.39 6.75
CA ARG A 328 16.38 -3.68 7.75
C ARG A 328 16.73 -5.17 7.95
N GLY A 329 15.93 -6.10 7.42
CA GLY A 329 16.21 -7.54 7.46
C GLY A 329 16.67 -8.12 6.11
N LEU A 330 16.97 -7.27 5.13
CA LEU A 330 17.46 -7.68 3.82
C LEU A 330 18.98 -7.88 3.81
N GLU A 331 19.44 -8.76 2.93
CA GLU A 331 20.86 -9.03 2.71
C GLU A 331 21.44 -8.05 1.70
N VAL A 332 21.88 -6.92 2.24
CA VAL A 332 22.45 -5.79 1.50
C VAL A 332 23.69 -6.18 0.69
N SER A 333 24.53 -7.07 1.21
CA SER A 333 25.74 -7.56 0.54
C SER A 333 25.42 -8.33 -0.76
N ALA A 334 24.25 -8.96 -0.82
CA ALA A 334 23.78 -9.70 -1.98
C ALA A 334 22.98 -8.83 -2.97
N CYS A 335 22.91 -7.51 -2.77
CA CYS A 335 22.06 -6.60 -3.54
C CYS A 335 20.57 -7.00 -3.53
N GLU A 336 20.12 -7.61 -2.42
CA GLU A 336 18.70 -7.92 -2.20
C GLU A 336 17.94 -6.65 -1.84
N ILE A 337 16.92 -6.32 -2.64
CA ILE A 337 16.10 -5.11 -2.45
C ILE A 337 14.73 -5.41 -1.84
N PHE A 338 14.29 -6.67 -1.90
CA PHE A 338 13.00 -7.09 -1.37
C PHE A 338 13.04 -8.58 -1.08
N ARG A 339 12.34 -9.04 -0.04
CA ARG A 339 12.22 -10.47 0.28
C ARG A 339 10.81 -10.84 0.66
N PHE A 340 10.28 -11.85 -0.01
CA PHE A 340 8.99 -12.46 0.28
C PHE A 340 9.15 -13.78 1.04
N TYR A 341 8.12 -14.15 1.78
CA TYR A 341 7.95 -15.46 2.39
C TYR A 341 6.65 -16.07 1.88
N LYS A 342 6.76 -16.84 0.80
CA LYS A 342 5.63 -17.41 0.07
C LYS A 342 5.04 -18.59 0.84
N LEU A 343 3.75 -18.51 1.17
CA LEU A 343 3.03 -19.60 1.87
C LEU A 343 2.44 -20.57 0.84
N ILE A 344 2.84 -21.85 0.92
CA ILE A 344 2.40 -22.92 0.01
C ILE A 344 1.75 -24.04 0.83
N PRO A 345 0.44 -23.96 1.14
CA PRO A 345 -0.23 -24.94 2.00
C PRO A 345 -0.23 -26.36 1.43
N THR A 346 -0.29 -26.52 0.11
CA THR A 346 -0.29 -27.84 -0.57
C THR A 346 0.97 -28.65 -0.29
N LYS A 347 2.07 -27.99 0.09
CA LYS A 347 3.33 -28.61 0.51
C LYS A 347 3.68 -28.35 1.97
N SER A 348 2.82 -27.68 2.73
CA SER A 348 3.12 -27.21 4.09
C SER A 348 4.46 -26.46 4.18
N LEU A 349 4.74 -25.64 3.16
CA LEU A 349 6.05 -25.05 2.91
C LEU A 349 5.97 -23.52 2.95
N ILE A 350 6.91 -22.89 3.65
CA ILE A 350 7.22 -21.47 3.48
C ILE A 350 8.51 -21.36 2.66
N GLU A 351 8.41 -20.74 1.49
CA GLU A 351 9.51 -20.55 0.54
C GLU A 351 9.92 -19.07 0.51
N PRO A 352 11.10 -18.70 1.04
CA PRO A 352 11.62 -17.36 0.87
C PRO A 352 11.98 -17.07 -0.60
N ILE A 353 11.68 -15.87 -1.08
CA ILE A 353 12.00 -15.39 -2.43
C ILE A 353 12.69 -14.03 -2.31
N SER A 354 13.95 -13.98 -2.71
CA SER A 354 14.78 -12.77 -2.71
C SER A 354 14.71 -12.06 -4.06
N MET A 355 14.33 -10.79 -4.09
CA MET A 355 14.39 -9.94 -5.28
C MET A 355 15.74 -9.22 -5.29
N ILE A 356 16.57 -9.53 -6.28
CA ILE A 356 17.97 -9.14 -6.33
C ILE A 356 18.24 -8.25 -7.54
N VAL A 357 18.95 -7.14 -7.32
CA VAL A 357 19.53 -6.33 -8.40
C VAL A 357 20.89 -6.92 -8.77
N PRO A 358 21.10 -7.43 -10.00
CA PRO A 358 22.39 -7.99 -10.38
C PRO A 358 23.46 -6.89 -10.45
N ARG A 359 24.47 -6.97 -9.57
CA ARG A 359 25.66 -6.11 -9.55
C ARG A 359 26.91 -6.97 -9.55
N ARG A 360 28.00 -6.44 -10.13
CA ARG A 360 29.29 -7.13 -10.25
C ARG A 360 30.17 -6.99 -9.01
N SER A 361 29.91 -6.00 -8.16
CA SER A 361 30.70 -5.74 -6.95
C SER A 361 29.96 -6.16 -5.69
N GLU A 362 30.73 -6.71 -4.74
CA GLU A 362 30.26 -7.09 -3.40
C GLU A 362 30.27 -5.91 -2.41
N SER A 363 30.66 -4.71 -2.88
CA SER A 363 30.63 -3.48 -2.09
C SER A 363 29.20 -3.01 -1.82
N TYR A 364 28.99 -2.28 -0.73
CA TYR A 364 27.72 -1.60 -0.45
C TYR A 364 27.31 -0.69 -1.61
N GLN A 365 26.09 -0.85 -2.11
CA GLN A 365 25.56 -0.10 -3.24
C GLN A 365 24.65 1.03 -2.75
N GLU A 366 25.23 2.20 -2.47
CA GLU A 366 24.47 3.35 -1.94
C GLU A 366 23.31 3.78 -2.85
N ASP A 367 23.43 3.51 -4.15
CA ASP A 367 22.51 3.99 -5.17
C ASP A 367 21.19 3.21 -5.28
N ILE A 368 21.10 2.03 -4.65
CA ILE A 368 19.89 1.19 -4.55
C ILE A 368 19.39 1.06 -3.10
N TYR A 369 20.13 1.61 -2.14
CA TYR A 369 19.80 1.62 -0.71
C TYR A 369 19.80 3.05 -0.17
N PRO A 370 18.78 3.86 -0.54
CA PRO A 370 18.58 5.16 0.09
C PRO A 370 18.25 4.98 1.59
N LEU A 371 18.19 6.10 2.32
CA LEU A 371 17.75 6.07 3.71
C LEU A 371 16.33 5.50 3.81
N THR A 372 16.14 4.49 4.66
CA THR A 372 14.91 3.72 4.79
C THR A 372 14.27 3.92 6.15
N THR A 373 13.02 3.53 6.33
CA THR A 373 12.33 3.64 7.62
C THR A 373 12.99 2.77 8.68
N GLY A 374 13.43 3.39 9.78
CA GLY A 374 14.00 2.71 10.94
C GLY A 374 12.93 2.10 11.85
N ALA A 375 13.39 1.44 12.92
CA ALA A 375 12.52 0.86 13.96
C ALA A 375 12.21 1.84 15.11
N GLN A 376 12.65 3.10 15.03
CA GLN A 376 12.33 4.10 16.05
C GLN A 376 11.08 4.88 15.64
N PRO A 377 10.10 5.06 16.55
CA PRO A 377 8.94 5.89 16.29
C PRO A 377 9.36 7.36 16.17
N ALA A 378 8.68 8.09 15.29
CA ALA A 378 8.90 9.53 15.12
C ALA A 378 8.12 10.36 16.14
N LEU A 379 7.01 9.82 16.64
CA LEU A 379 6.05 10.46 17.53
C LEU A 379 5.63 9.49 18.66
N THR A 380 5.30 10.06 19.80
CA THR A 380 4.53 9.36 20.84
C THR A 380 3.06 9.24 20.42
N ALA A 381 2.30 8.33 21.04
CA ALA A 381 0.85 8.22 20.80
C ALA A 381 0.12 9.55 21.07
N GLN A 382 0.47 10.24 22.17
CA GLN A 382 -0.18 11.48 22.58
C GLN A 382 0.11 12.64 21.62
N GLU A 383 1.34 12.77 21.14
CA GLU A 383 1.70 13.80 20.15
C GLU A 383 0.89 13.66 18.86
N TRP A 384 0.75 12.44 18.36
CA TRP A 384 -0.06 12.19 17.18
C TRP A 384 -1.55 12.48 17.44
N LEU A 385 -2.10 12.03 18.57
CA LEU A 385 -3.49 12.31 18.97
C LEU A 385 -3.76 13.81 19.11
N ASN A 386 -2.77 14.60 19.54
CA ASN A 386 -2.84 16.05 19.64
C ASN A 386 -2.74 16.77 18.27
N GLY A 387 -2.59 16.05 17.16
CA GLY A 387 -2.60 16.60 15.82
C GLY A 387 -1.23 16.76 15.16
N ILE A 388 -0.14 16.32 15.79
CA ILE A 388 1.21 16.42 15.22
C ILE A 388 1.39 15.36 14.12
N ASN A 389 1.97 15.78 12.99
CA ASN A 389 2.33 14.91 11.88
C ASN A 389 3.84 14.95 11.68
N LYS A 390 4.47 13.77 11.54
CA LYS A 390 5.90 13.66 11.30
C LYS A 390 6.17 12.38 10.52
N GLY A 391 7.01 12.49 9.49
CA GLY A 391 7.46 11.34 8.72
C GLY A 391 8.31 10.37 9.56
N PRO A 392 8.53 9.15 9.07
CA PRO A 392 9.32 8.13 9.76
C PRO A 392 10.77 8.57 9.91
N LEU A 393 11.43 8.13 10.99
CA LEU A 393 12.85 8.35 11.17
C LEU A 393 13.63 7.43 10.22
N LEU A 394 14.45 8.05 9.37
CA LEU A 394 15.18 7.32 8.34
C LEU A 394 16.56 6.89 8.83
N VAL A 395 16.99 5.69 8.44
CA VAL A 395 18.28 5.09 8.79
C VAL A 395 19.00 4.57 7.54
N SER A 396 20.33 4.54 7.59
CA SER A 396 21.15 3.92 6.55
C SER A 396 21.25 2.42 6.75
N LEU A 397 21.18 1.65 5.66
CA LEU A 397 21.41 0.19 5.66
C LEU A 397 22.88 -0.19 5.50
N ARG A 398 23.79 0.79 5.47
CA ARG A 398 25.22 0.52 5.31
C ARG A 398 25.75 -0.29 6.50
N PRO A 399 26.49 -1.40 6.28
CA PRO A 399 27.10 -2.15 7.37
C PRO A 399 28.05 -1.26 8.18
N GLY A 400 27.89 -1.25 9.50
CA GLY A 400 28.75 -0.50 10.42
C GLY A 400 28.39 0.97 10.63
N SER A 401 27.44 1.55 9.87
CA SER A 401 26.77 2.76 10.35
C SER A 401 25.85 2.37 11.51
N GLY A 402 26.30 2.58 12.74
CA GLY A 402 25.39 2.64 13.88
C GLY A 402 24.25 3.59 13.56
N ALA A 403 23.05 3.30 14.08
CA ALA A 403 21.91 4.20 13.94
C ALA A 403 22.38 5.62 14.21
N VAL A 404 22.35 6.47 13.18
CA VAL A 404 22.63 7.89 13.33
C VAL A 404 21.55 8.37 14.31
N ASN A 405 22.00 8.69 15.52
CA ASN A 405 21.25 8.93 16.76
C ASN A 405 21.27 7.76 17.78
N SER A 406 22.43 7.59 18.43
CA SER A 406 22.52 7.01 19.76
C SER A 406 23.11 8.03 20.74
N LEU A 407 22.18 8.70 21.46
CA LEU A 407 22.17 9.19 22.85
C LEU A 407 23.36 10.01 23.44
N PRO A 408 23.08 10.98 24.34
CA PRO A 408 24.13 11.65 25.11
C PRO A 408 24.81 10.64 26.05
N GLN A 409 26.14 10.70 26.10
CA GLN A 409 26.96 9.95 27.05
C GLN A 409 26.55 10.33 28.48
N PHE A 410 26.13 9.33 29.25
CA PHE A 410 26.19 9.39 30.70
C PHE A 410 27.65 9.30 31.13
N LEU A 411 28.13 10.29 31.87
CA LEU A 411 29.33 10.22 32.69
C LEU A 411 28.91 10.47 34.15
N GLU A 412 29.18 9.50 35.02
CA GLU A 412 29.15 9.66 36.48
C GLU A 412 30.38 10.47 36.97
N PRO A 413 30.34 11.04 38.18
CA PRO A 413 30.98 12.32 38.49
C PRO A 413 32.33 12.26 39.24
N GLU A 414 32.95 13.47 39.30
CA GLU A 414 33.95 14.02 40.25
C GLU A 414 35.47 13.93 39.93
N PRO A 415 36.34 14.86 40.43
CA PRO A 415 36.12 15.89 41.47
C PRO A 415 36.56 17.34 41.10
N LEU A 416 36.16 18.25 42.00
CA LEU A 416 36.43 19.70 42.07
C LEU A 416 37.92 20.10 41.99
N LEU A 417 38.20 21.24 41.35
CA LEU A 417 39.13 22.26 41.87
C LEU A 417 38.95 23.63 41.18
N ASN A 418 39.11 24.65 42.03
CA ASN A 418 38.76 26.07 41.87
C ASN A 418 39.53 26.84 40.79
N THR A 419 38.93 27.94 40.31
CA THR A 419 39.48 29.31 40.31
C THR A 419 38.46 30.23 39.59
N THR A 420 37.69 31.02 40.35
CA THR A 420 37.85 32.49 40.56
C THR A 420 37.67 33.37 39.32
N ASP A 421 36.73 34.31 39.50
CA ASP A 421 36.60 35.64 38.90
C ASP A 421 36.28 35.77 37.40
N LEU A 422 35.07 36.26 37.10
CA LEU A 422 34.86 37.71 36.97
C LEU A 422 33.37 38.05 36.83
N THR A 423 33.01 39.05 37.61
CA THR A 423 31.74 39.76 37.77
C THR A 423 31.34 40.62 36.56
N GLN A 424 30.05 41.00 36.56
CA GLN A 424 29.43 42.16 35.88
C GLN A 424 29.23 41.99 34.36
N TYR A 425 27.99 42.04 33.84
CA TYR A 425 27.15 43.23 33.87
C TYR A 425 25.64 42.92 33.94
N GLN A 426 24.97 43.74 34.76
CA GLN A 426 23.54 44.06 34.75
C GLN A 426 23.11 44.47 33.32
N GLY A 427 21.94 44.13 32.79
CA GLY A 427 20.62 44.42 33.35
C GLY A 427 20.09 45.73 32.76
N TRP A 428 19.13 45.66 31.84
CA TRP A 428 18.10 46.71 31.73
C TRP A 428 16.82 46.16 31.13
N ALA A 429 15.76 46.22 31.93
CA ALA A 429 14.38 46.01 31.54
C ALA A 429 13.65 47.35 31.54
N GLY A 430 12.70 47.52 30.61
CA GLY A 430 11.67 48.58 30.63
C GLY A 430 10.90 48.53 29.30
N ARG A 431 9.63 48.05 29.25
CA ARG A 431 8.36 48.74 29.59
C ARG A 431 8.14 50.00 28.73
N MET A 432 7.02 50.31 28.07
CA MET A 432 5.61 49.88 28.06
C MET A 432 4.96 50.18 26.68
N ALA A 433 3.75 49.65 26.46
CA ALA A 433 2.80 49.84 25.33
C ALA A 433 1.96 51.16 25.45
N PRO A 434 0.75 51.38 24.85
CA PRO A 434 0.01 50.82 23.68
C PRO A 434 -0.75 51.89 22.80
N GLU A 435 -1.59 51.44 21.83
CA GLU A 435 -2.74 52.12 21.13
C GLU A 435 -2.42 53.21 20.06
N GLU A 436 -3.14 53.42 18.93
CA GLU A 436 -4.59 53.49 18.63
C GLU A 436 -4.96 53.26 17.11
N MET A 437 -6.21 52.81 16.90
CA MET A 437 -7.27 53.15 15.88
C MET A 437 -6.99 53.25 14.36
N GLN A 438 -7.63 52.49 13.45
CA GLN A 438 -9.04 52.40 12.95
C GLN A 438 -9.44 53.32 11.75
N LYS A 439 -10.18 52.71 10.78
CA LYS A 439 -11.04 53.24 9.66
C LYS A 439 -10.33 53.60 8.34
N LYS A 440 -10.84 53.37 7.11
CA LYS A 440 -12.19 53.09 6.51
C LYS A 440 -11.98 52.64 5.04
N SER A 441 -12.59 51.56 4.53
CA SER A 441 -13.79 51.47 3.65
C SER A 441 -13.71 51.96 2.19
N GLU A 442 -13.98 51.03 1.26
CA GLU A 442 -14.79 51.11 0.02
C GLU A 442 -14.36 51.98 -1.18
N ILE A 443 -14.31 51.37 -2.38
CA ILE A 443 -14.99 51.80 -3.63
C ILE A 443 -15.26 50.55 -4.49
N GLN A 444 -16.43 50.56 -5.12
CA GLN A 444 -17.19 49.48 -5.74
C GLN A 444 -17.13 49.55 -7.29
N ASP A 445 -17.53 48.43 -7.90
CA ASP A 445 -18.27 48.28 -9.17
C ASP A 445 -17.67 48.63 -10.55
N SER A 446 -17.61 47.59 -11.41
CA SER A 446 -18.40 47.42 -12.66
C SER A 446 -17.73 46.33 -13.53
N ARG A 447 -18.38 45.25 -14.02
CA ARG A 447 -19.52 45.19 -14.95
C ARG A 447 -20.21 43.81 -14.92
N LYS A 448 -21.52 43.82 -15.16
CA LYS A 448 -22.47 42.71 -15.27
C LYS A 448 -22.44 42.00 -16.65
N GLN A 449 -22.91 40.74 -16.59
CA GLN A 449 -23.82 40.01 -17.50
C GLN A 449 -23.41 39.70 -18.96
N MET A 450 -23.45 38.41 -19.28
CA MET A 450 -24.25 37.87 -20.39
C MET A 450 -24.57 36.38 -20.13
N GLU A 451 -25.85 36.11 -19.85
CA GLU A 451 -26.51 34.83 -20.11
C GLU A 451 -26.84 34.76 -21.61
N VAL A 452 -26.55 33.64 -22.26
CA VAL A 452 -27.21 33.23 -23.50
C VAL A 452 -27.53 31.74 -23.37
N GLU A 453 -28.83 31.45 -23.33
CA GLU A 453 -29.40 30.16 -23.69
C GLU A 453 -29.10 29.87 -25.16
N GLU A 454 -28.60 28.68 -25.48
CA GLU A 454 -28.86 28.13 -26.81
C GLU A 454 -29.09 26.62 -26.76
N LYS A 455 -30.30 26.28 -27.19
CA LYS A 455 -30.82 24.94 -27.38
C LYS A 455 -30.08 24.26 -28.53
N ASN A 456 -29.72 23.00 -28.30
CA ASN A 456 -30.08 21.87 -29.16
C ASN A 456 -29.86 22.03 -30.68
N GLU A 457 -28.67 21.68 -31.16
CA GLU A 457 -28.51 21.12 -32.51
C GLU A 457 -27.82 19.75 -32.41
N GLN A 458 -28.66 18.72 -32.24
CA GLN A 458 -28.36 17.37 -32.66
C GLN A 458 -28.09 17.38 -34.17
N MET A 459 -26.82 17.35 -34.57
CA MET A 459 -26.46 16.88 -35.89
C MET A 459 -26.71 15.37 -35.96
N HIS A 460 -27.91 15.02 -36.42
CA HIS A 460 -28.28 13.70 -36.90
C HIS A 460 -27.27 13.23 -37.97
N LEU A 461 -26.29 12.41 -37.57
CA LEU A 461 -25.67 11.46 -38.48
C LEU A 461 -26.56 10.21 -38.47
N SER A 462 -27.47 10.17 -39.43
CA SER A 462 -28.36 9.05 -39.71
C SER A 462 -27.56 7.76 -39.96
N ASN A 463 -28.05 6.67 -39.34
CA ASN A 463 -27.76 5.26 -39.57
C ASN A 463 -26.51 4.66 -38.88
N GLY A 464 -26.31 4.96 -37.60
CA GLY A 464 -25.45 4.19 -36.69
C GLY A 464 -26.29 3.39 -35.71
N PHE A 465 -26.11 2.06 -35.68
CA PHE A 465 -26.73 1.17 -34.71
C PHE A 465 -26.21 1.50 -33.30
N ASP A 466 -27.10 1.76 -32.34
CA ASP A 466 -26.72 2.05 -30.96
C ASP A 466 -26.44 0.73 -30.21
N ILE A 467 -25.16 0.45 -29.92
CA ILE A 467 -24.72 -0.79 -29.25
C ILE A 467 -25.21 -0.87 -27.80
N PHE A 468 -25.76 0.21 -27.24
CA PHE A 468 -26.14 0.31 -25.83
C PHE A 468 -27.58 -0.12 -25.50
N GLU A 469 -28.41 -0.50 -26.47
CA GLU A 469 -29.82 -0.85 -26.21
C GLU A 469 -30.22 -2.31 -26.48
N CYS A 470 -29.32 -3.17 -26.99
CA CYS A 470 -29.72 -4.56 -27.23
C CYS A 470 -29.58 -5.44 -25.97
N PRO A 471 -30.67 -6.07 -25.48
CA PRO A 471 -30.56 -7.07 -24.43
C PRO A 471 -29.71 -8.27 -24.93
N PRO A 472 -29.01 -8.98 -24.01
CA PRO A 472 -28.13 -10.08 -24.41
C PRO A 472 -28.93 -11.16 -25.16
N PRO A 473 -28.38 -11.73 -26.26
CA PRO A 473 -29.06 -12.73 -27.08
C PRO A 473 -29.36 -13.96 -26.23
N LYS A 474 -30.61 -14.44 -26.31
CA LYS A 474 -31.12 -15.52 -25.46
C LYS A 474 -30.97 -16.89 -26.12
N THR A 475 -30.69 -16.92 -27.41
CA THR A 475 -30.54 -18.15 -28.20
C THR A 475 -29.26 -18.13 -29.01
N GLU A 476 -28.75 -19.32 -29.34
CA GLU A 476 -27.53 -19.51 -30.15
C GLU A 476 -27.67 -18.93 -31.57
N ASN A 477 -28.88 -18.97 -32.14
CA ASN A 477 -29.18 -18.35 -33.42
C ASN A 477 -29.13 -16.81 -33.38
N GLU A 478 -29.59 -16.19 -32.29
CA GLU A 478 -29.48 -14.73 -32.10
C GLU A 478 -28.02 -14.31 -31.93
N LEU A 479 -27.23 -15.10 -31.19
CA LEU A 479 -25.79 -14.88 -31.03
C LEU A 479 -25.06 -14.94 -32.38
N LEU A 480 -25.38 -15.93 -33.22
CA LEU A 480 -24.79 -16.10 -34.54
C LEU A 480 -25.17 -14.96 -35.49
N GLN A 481 -26.42 -14.49 -35.45
CA GLN A 481 -26.84 -13.32 -36.24
C GLN A 481 -26.15 -12.02 -35.78
N MET A 482 -25.97 -11.84 -34.47
CA MET A 482 -25.21 -10.71 -33.93
C MET A 482 -23.73 -10.76 -34.35
N PHE A 483 -23.12 -11.95 -34.35
CA PHE A 483 -21.75 -12.15 -34.79
C PHE A 483 -21.55 -11.72 -36.26
N TYR A 484 -22.43 -12.15 -37.17
CA TYR A 484 -22.33 -11.75 -38.58
C TYR A 484 -22.59 -10.26 -38.79
N ARG A 485 -23.54 -9.66 -38.06
CA ARG A 485 -23.76 -8.20 -38.11
C ARG A 485 -22.55 -7.41 -37.62
N GLN A 486 -21.92 -7.86 -36.53
CA GLN A 486 -20.73 -7.21 -36.01
C GLN A 486 -19.55 -7.33 -36.99
N GLN A 487 -19.41 -8.47 -37.67
CA GLN A 487 -18.38 -8.68 -38.67
C GLN A 487 -18.54 -7.74 -39.87
N GLU A 488 -19.77 -7.50 -40.32
CA GLU A 488 -20.07 -6.58 -41.42
C GLU A 488 -19.83 -5.11 -41.02
N GLU A 489 -20.20 -4.72 -39.79
CA GLU A 489 -19.94 -3.37 -39.29
C GLU A 489 -18.44 -3.09 -39.14
N ILE A 490 -17.66 -4.07 -38.66
CA ILE A 490 -16.20 -3.96 -38.61
C ILE A 490 -15.62 -3.78 -40.03
N ARG A 491 -16.17 -4.47 -41.03
CA ARG A 491 -15.75 -4.31 -42.42
C ARG A 491 -16.03 -2.90 -42.94
N ARG A 492 -17.24 -2.39 -42.71
CA ARG A 492 -17.66 -1.04 -43.08
C ARG A 492 -16.80 0.04 -42.42
N LEU A 493 -16.53 -0.10 -41.12
CA LEU A 493 -15.68 0.84 -40.38
C LEU A 493 -14.24 0.86 -40.91
N ARG A 494 -13.70 -0.29 -41.31
CA ARG A 494 -12.36 -0.37 -41.95
C ARG A 494 -12.33 0.35 -43.29
N GLU A 495 -13.38 0.25 -44.09
CA GLU A 495 -13.48 1.00 -45.36
C GLU A 495 -13.55 2.51 -45.14
N ILE A 496 -14.32 2.96 -44.14
CA ILE A 496 -14.39 4.38 -43.76
C ILE A 496 -13.03 4.90 -43.30
N VAL A 497 -12.31 4.14 -42.47
CA VAL A 497 -10.96 4.52 -42.01
C VAL A 497 -10.00 4.62 -43.20
N ASN A 498 -10.01 3.65 -44.11
CA ASN A 498 -9.17 3.71 -45.32
C ASN A 498 -9.49 4.93 -46.19
N GLN A 499 -10.77 5.28 -46.37
CA GLN A 499 -11.16 6.48 -47.12
C GLN A 499 -10.66 7.76 -46.44
N ARG A 500 -10.77 7.85 -45.12
CA ARG A 500 -10.26 8.99 -44.33
C ARG A 500 -8.74 9.10 -44.41
N ASP A 501 -8.02 8.00 -44.37
CA ASP A 501 -6.55 7.97 -44.49
C ASP A 501 -6.07 8.47 -45.87
N VAL A 502 -6.79 8.10 -46.95
CA VAL A 502 -6.51 8.63 -48.29
C VAL A 502 -6.76 10.14 -48.34
N GLN A 503 -7.85 10.61 -47.76
CA GLN A 503 -8.20 12.03 -47.72
C GLN A 503 -7.17 12.84 -46.91
N ILE A 504 -6.69 12.32 -45.79
CA ILE A 504 -5.64 12.94 -44.98
C ILE A 504 -4.35 13.06 -45.80
N LYS A 505 -3.92 12.00 -46.48
CA LYS A 505 -2.72 12.04 -47.33
C LYS A 505 -2.82 13.07 -48.44
N GLN A 506 -4.01 13.25 -49.02
CA GLN A 506 -4.24 14.22 -50.08
C GLN A 506 -4.16 15.66 -49.54
N LEU A 507 -4.77 15.94 -48.39
CA LEU A 507 -4.69 17.24 -47.71
C LEU A 507 -3.25 17.57 -47.26
N GLU A 508 -2.50 16.58 -46.78
CA GLU A 508 -1.08 16.75 -46.45
C GLU A 508 -0.23 17.13 -47.67
N LEU A 509 -0.58 16.59 -48.84
CA LEU A 509 0.09 16.90 -50.11
C LEU A 509 -0.25 18.32 -50.59
N GLU A 510 -1.51 18.74 -50.46
CA GLU A 510 -1.94 20.12 -50.75
C GLU A 510 -1.25 21.14 -49.81
N LEU A 511 -1.19 20.84 -48.51
CA LEU A 511 -0.47 21.68 -47.54
C LEU A 511 1.02 21.78 -47.86
N ARG A 512 1.63 20.69 -48.34
CA ARG A 512 3.04 20.67 -48.76
C ARG A 512 3.26 21.53 -50.02
N ASN A 513 2.35 21.49 -50.98
CA ASN A 513 2.41 22.30 -52.19
C ASN A 513 2.20 23.79 -51.90
N LEU A 514 1.29 24.14 -50.98
CA LEU A 514 1.08 25.52 -50.53
C LEU A 514 2.31 26.10 -49.79
N ARG A 515 3.01 25.27 -49.01
CA ARG A 515 4.28 25.66 -48.37
C ARG A 515 5.43 25.84 -49.36
N MET A 516 5.44 25.11 -50.48
CA MET A 516 6.43 25.29 -51.54
C MET A 516 6.16 26.55 -52.39
N ASN A 517 4.91 26.92 -52.60
CA ASN A 517 4.53 28.12 -53.35
C ASN A 517 4.73 29.43 -52.58
N THR A 518 4.82 29.39 -51.25
CA THR A 518 5.08 30.56 -50.40
C THR A 518 6.57 30.91 -50.25
N GLY A 519 7.47 30.12 -50.86
CA GLY A 519 8.92 30.34 -50.89
C GLY A 519 9.46 31.01 -52.16
N ARG A 520 8.61 31.54 -53.04
CA ARG A 520 9.00 32.34 -54.21
C ARG A 520 8.36 33.74 -54.13
N TYR A 521 8.93 34.60 -53.30
CA TYR A 521 8.89 36.06 -53.43
C TYR A 521 10.20 36.63 -52.93
#